data_AF-A0A6N6KE01-F1
#
_entry.id   AF-A0A6N6KE01-F1
#
_cell.length_a   1.000
_cell.length_b   1.000
_cell.length_c   1.000
_cell.angle_alpha   90.00
_cell.angle_beta   90.00
_cell.angle_gamma   90.00
#
_symmetry.space_group_name_H-M   'P 1'
#
loop_
_entity.id
_entity.type
_entity.pdbx_description
1 polymer ?
#
loop_
_entity_poly.entity_id
_entity_poly.type
_entity_poly.pdbx_seq_one_letter_code
_entity_poly.pdbx_strand_id
1 'polypeptide(L)' 'MARFSRIEVAKVMGETGMVPLFYHPDIEVGKKVLKAIYDGGARVLEFTNRGDYAHE' A
#
# COMPACT_ATOMS: atom_id res chain seq x y z
N MET A 1 18.16 -4.26 0.67
CA MET A 1 17.55 -5.34 -0.15
C MET A 1 16.11 -5.52 0.26
N ALA A 2 15.21 -5.82 -0.69
CA ALA A 2 13.81 -6.12 -0.36
C ALA A 2 13.74 -7.38 0.52
N ARG A 3 12.88 -7.36 1.55
CA ARG A 3 12.70 -8.48 2.48
C ARG A 3 11.99 -9.67 1.83
N PHE A 4 11.12 -9.41 0.86
CA PHE A 4 10.29 -10.41 0.19
C PHE A 4 10.64 -10.48 -1.29
N SER A 5 10.59 -11.67 -1.86
CA SER A 5 10.71 -11.90 -3.29
C SER A 5 9.45 -11.41 -4.02
N ARG A 6 9.61 -11.17 -5.32
CA ARG A 6 8.50 -10.77 -6.20
C ARG A 6 7.36 -11.81 -6.21
N ILE A 7 7.70 -13.10 -6.13
CA ILE A 7 6.73 -14.20 -6.12
C ILE A 7 5.94 -14.22 -4.81
N GLU A 8 6.60 -14.01 -3.67
CA GLU A 8 5.91 -13.93 -2.37
C GLU A 8 4.90 -12.77 -2.36
N VAL A 9 5.30 -11.59 -2.84
CA VAL A 9 4.41 -10.43 -2.94
C VAL A 9 3.22 -10.72 -3.87
N ALA A 10 3.46 -11.26 -5.06
CA ALA A 10 2.40 -11.60 -6.01
C ALA A 10 1.40 -12.63 -5.45
N LYS A 11 1.88 -13.61 -4.68
CA LYS A 11 1.03 -14.59 -4.00
C LYS A 11 0.11 -13.91 -2.97
N VAL A 12 0.65 -13.02 -2.14
CA VAL A 12 -0.14 -12.26 -1.16
C VAL A 12 -1.16 -11.35 -1.85
N MET A 13 -0.81 -10.72 -2.98
CA MET A 13 -1.76 -9.93 -3.78
C MET A 13 -2.96 -10.79 -4.22
N GLY A 14 -2.68 -12.00 -4.74
CA GLY A 14 -3.72 -12.94 -5.15
C GLY A 14 -4.60 -13.43 -3.99
N GLU A 15 -3.99 -13.79 -2.85
CA GLU A 15 -4.70 -14.24 -1.64
C GLU A 15 -5.57 -13.12 -1.02
N THR A 16 -5.09 -11.88 -1.05
CA THR A 16 -5.83 -10.71 -0.54
C THR A 16 -7.03 -10.37 -1.43
N GLY A 17 -6.96 -10.69 -2.73
CA GLY A 17 -8.04 -10.47 -3.71
C GLY A 17 -8.21 -9.02 -4.18
N MET A 18 -7.57 -8.05 -3.51
CA MET A 18 -7.50 -6.66 -3.94
C MET A 18 -6.18 -6.01 -3.49
N VAL A 19 -5.72 -5.00 -4.24
CA VAL A 19 -4.61 -4.14 -3.85
C VAL A 19 -5.11 -2.71 -3.80
N PRO A 20 -5.35 -2.14 -2.61
CA PRO A 20 -5.76 -0.76 -2.48
C PRO A 20 -4.70 0.19 -3.02
N LEU A 21 -5.10 1.09 -3.91
CA LEU A 21 -4.27 2.16 -4.45
C LEU A 21 -4.73 3.49 -3.84
N PHE A 22 -3.80 4.23 -3.22
CA PHE A 22 -4.16 5.38 -2.40
C PHE A 22 -3.10 6.50 -2.40
N TYR A 23 -3.54 7.74 -2.18
CA TYR A 23 -2.69 8.90 -1.86
C TYR A 23 -3.52 9.98 -1.13
N HIS A 24 -2.90 10.67 -0.18
CA HIS A 24 -3.42 11.89 0.43
C HIS A 24 -2.27 12.83 0.83
N PRO A 25 -2.37 14.16 0.58
CA PRO A 25 -1.27 15.11 0.86
C PRO A 25 -1.03 15.33 2.37
N ASP A 26 -2.06 15.21 3.19
CA ASP A 26 -1.94 15.24 4.66
C ASP A 26 -1.48 13.87 5.19
N ILE A 27 -0.30 13.84 5.82
CA ILE A 27 0.32 12.66 6.42
C ILE A 27 -0.53 12.03 7.53
N GLU A 28 -1.25 12.82 8.33
CA GLU A 28 -2.04 12.30 9.44
C GLU A 28 -3.29 11.57 8.93
N VAL A 29 -3.88 12.06 7.84
CA VAL A 29 -4.93 11.32 7.12
C VAL A 29 -4.33 10.06 6.48
N GLY A 30 -3.16 10.17 5.85
CA GLY A 30 -2.49 9.03 5.22
C GLY A 30 -2.23 7.86 6.18
N LYS A 31 -1.74 8.16 7.40
CA LYS A 31 -1.54 7.16 8.46
C LYS A 31 -2.84 6.48 8.88
N LYS A 32 -3.92 7.25 9.07
CA LYS A 32 -5.24 6.72 9.46
C LYS A 32 -5.79 5.78 8.40
N VAL A 33 -5.68 6.16 7.12
CA VAL A 33 -6.14 5.33 6.00
C VAL A 33 -5.29 4.06 5.89
N LEU A 34 -3.97 4.16 5.98
CA LEU A 34 -3.08 2.99 5.97
C LEU A 34 -3.45 2.00 7.08
N LYS A 35 -3.68 2.49 8.30
CA LYS A 35 -4.11 1.65 9.43
C LYS A 35 -5.47 0.99 9.15
N ALA A 36 -6.45 1.75 8.67
CA ALA A 36 -7.78 1.22 8.36
C ALA A 36 -7.73 0.10 7.30
N ILE A 37 -6.87 0.26 6.28
CA ILE A 37 -6.66 -0.75 5.23
C ILE A 37 -6.02 -2.02 5.83
N TYR A 38 -5.03 -1.86 6.69
CA TYR A 38 -4.39 -2.99 7.38
C TYR A 38 -5.36 -3.72 8.31
N ASP A 39 -6.13 -2.98 9.10
CA ASP A 39 -7.17 -3.52 10.01
C ASP A 39 -8.27 -4.23 9.20
N GLY A 40 -8.58 -3.74 8.00
CA GLY A 40 -9.51 -4.35 7.03
C GLY A 40 -8.98 -5.64 6.37
N GLY A 41 -7.76 -6.07 6.69
CA GLY A 41 -7.21 -7.35 6.26
C GLY A 41 -6.25 -7.30 5.07
N ALA A 42 -6.10 -6.15 4.41
CA ALA A 42 -5.15 -6.02 3.30
C ALA A 42 -3.70 -6.10 3.81
N ARG A 43 -2.83 -6.73 3.01
CA ARG A 43 -1.40 -6.91 3.31
C ARG A 43 -0.48 -6.31 2.26
N VAL A 44 -1.04 -5.89 1.13
CA VAL A 44 -0.36 -5.14 0.08
C VAL A 44 -1.17 -3.88 -0.18
N LEU A 45 -0.48 -2.75 -0.29
CA LEU A 45 -1.04 -1.44 -0.62
C LEU A 45 -0.09 -0.74 -1.59
N GLU A 46 -0.65 0.00 -2.53
CA GLU A 46 0.09 0.83 -3.47
C GLU A 46 -0.14 2.31 -3.13
N PHE A 47 0.96 3.04 -2.90
CA PHE A 47 0.91 4.50 -2.94
C PHE A 47 1.03 4.94 -4.40
N THR A 48 0.04 5.68 -4.88
CA THR A 48 0.08 6.19 -6.26
C THR A 48 1.11 7.31 -6.37
N ASN A 49 1.82 7.36 -7.50
CA ASN A 49 2.76 8.42 -7.85
C ASN A 49 2.01 9.74 -8.10
N ARG A 50 1.57 10.40 -7.02
CA ARG A 50 0.78 11.62 -7.01
C ARG A 50 1.25 12.53 -5.88
N GLY A 51 1.28 13.84 -6.15
CA GLY A 51 1.71 14.85 -5.19
C GLY A 51 3.15 15.27 -5.37
N ASP A 52 3.57 16.22 -4.55
CA ASP A 52 4.94 16.73 -4.56
C ASP A 52 5.91 15.61 -4.18
N TYR A 53 7.02 15.51 -4.92
CA TYR A 53 8.10 14.52 -4.70
C TYR A 53 7.66 13.05 -4.78
N ALA A 54 6.53 12.72 -5.41
CA ALA A 54 5.99 11.35 -5.42
C ALA A 54 6.85 10.30 -6.16
N HIS A 55 7.84 10.73 -6.94
CA HIS A 55 8.78 9.86 -7.66
C HIS A 55 10.13 9.71 -6.96
N GLU A 56 10.34 10.43 -5.85
CA GLU A 56 11.57 10.42 -5.05
C GLU A 56 11.61 9.26 -4.05
#